data_AF-A0A1X0Q952-F1
#
_entry.id   AF-A0A1X0Q952-F1
#
_cell.length_a   1.000
_cell.length_b   1.000
_cell.length_c   1.000
_cell.angle_alpha   90.00
_cell.angle_beta   90.00
_cell.angle_gamma   90.00
#
_symmetry.space_group_name_H-M   'P 1'
#
loop_
_entity.id
_entity.type
_entity.pdbx_description
1 polymer ?
#
loop_
_entity_poly.entity_id
_entity_poly.type
_entity_poly.pdbx_seq_one_letter_code
_entity_poly.pdbx_strand_id
1 'polypeptide(L)'
;MFIKDLSKKVKILYDIMNNKTNYDQTIVDKKSSEIIKELLESKGLTTPNFEKKFIIETDASEKALGFILLQEEDKIDKIIKFGSRMLSNE
;
A
#
# COMPACT_ATOMS: atom_id res chain seq x y z
N MET A 1 8.63 -3.29 7.72
CA MET A 1 8.37 -3.42 6.28
C MET A 1 9.62 -3.01 5.53
N PHE A 2 10.13 -3.83 4.60
CA PHE A 2 11.40 -3.55 3.92
C PHE A 2 11.33 -4.05 2.47
N ILE A 3 11.51 -3.14 1.51
CA ILE A 3 11.75 -3.47 0.10
C ILE A 3 13.24 -3.31 -0.15
N LYS A 4 13.91 -4.40 -0.54
CA LYS A 4 15.34 -4.37 -0.84
C LYS A 4 15.60 -3.44 -2.04
N ASP A 5 16.61 -2.58 -1.92
CA ASP A 5 17.03 -1.67 -3.00
C ASP A 5 15.90 -0.76 -3.53
N LEU A 6 14.94 -0.36 -2.67
CA LEU A 6 13.80 0.48 -3.06
C LEU A 6 14.22 1.73 -3.82
N SER A 7 15.28 2.41 -3.37
CA SER A 7 15.82 3.62 -4.02
C SER A 7 16.21 3.40 -5.48
N LYS A 8 16.76 2.22 -5.81
CA LYS A 8 17.08 1.85 -7.20
C LYS A 8 15.81 1.53 -7.99
N LYS A 9 14.86 0.81 -7.37
CA LYS A 9 13.60 0.40 -8.01
C LYS A 9 12.71 1.60 -8.36
N VAL A 10 12.65 2.62 -7.50
CA VAL A 10 11.85 3.85 -7.71
C VAL A 10 12.55 4.93 -8.51
N LYS A 11 13.82 4.75 -8.90
CA LYS A 11 14.63 5.81 -9.52
C LYS A 11 13.94 6.45 -10.73
N ILE A 12 13.37 5.64 -11.62
CA ILE A 12 12.67 6.16 -12.81
C ILE A 12 11.43 6.98 -12.44
N LEU A 13 10.68 6.58 -11.41
CA LEU A 13 9.54 7.35 -10.91
C LEU A 13 10.01 8.68 -10.31
N TYR A 14 11.11 8.65 -9.55
CA TYR A 14 11.73 9.85 -8.99
C TYR A 14 12.22 10.80 -10.10
N ASP A 15 12.84 10.29 -11.15
CA ASP A 15 13.31 11.10 -12.27
C ASP A 15 12.14 11.73 -13.05
N ILE A 16 11.03 11.00 -13.23
CA ILE A 16 9.78 11.54 -13.81
C ILE A 16 9.20 12.66 -12.93
N MET A 17 9.07 12.44 -11.61
CA MET A 17 8.54 13.44 -10.67
C MET A 17 9.37 14.73 -10.63
N ASN A 18 10.67 14.64 -10.89
CA ASN A 18 11.58 15.78 -10.89
C ASN A 18 11.85 16.34 -12.30
N ASN A 19 11.01 16.00 -13.29
CA ASN A 19 11.13 16.47 -14.68
C ASN A 19 12.51 16.19 -15.32
N LYS A 20 13.23 15.16 -14.86
CA LYS A 20 14.51 14.73 -15.44
C LYS A 20 14.31 13.83 -16.66
N THR A 21 13.12 13.23 -16.76
CA THR A 21 12.70 12.37 -17.87
C THR A 21 11.24 12.68 -18.20
N ASN A 22 10.84 12.47 -19.45
CA ASN A 22 9.45 12.63 -19.88
C ASN A 22 8.53 11.63 -19.16
N TYR A 23 7.30 12.07 -18.93
CA TYR A 23 6.25 11.22 -18.38
C TYR A 23 5.87 10.09 -19.35
N ASP A 24 5.82 8.86 -18.83
CA ASP A 24 5.34 7.68 -19.54
C ASP A 24 4.44 6.87 -18.60
N GLN A 25 3.13 6.88 -18.87
CA GLN A 25 2.12 6.16 -18.08
C GLN A 25 2.42 4.66 -17.99
N THR A 26 2.90 4.04 -19.08
CA THR A 26 3.18 2.60 -19.13
C THR A 26 4.30 2.23 -18.16
N ILE A 27 5.34 3.08 -18.09
CA ILE A 27 6.45 2.90 -17.14
C ILE A 27 5.95 3.11 -15.71
N VAL A 28 5.15 4.15 -15.47
CA VAL A 28 4.62 4.48 -14.14
C VAL A 28 3.75 3.34 -13.62
N ASP A 29 2.82 2.83 -14.42
CA ASP A 29 1.89 1.77 -14.03
C ASP A 29 2.63 0.47 -13.74
N LYS A 30 3.57 0.10 -14.62
CA LYS A 30 4.38 -1.11 -14.45
C LYS A 30 5.21 -1.04 -13.17
N LYS A 31 5.95 0.06 -12.96
CA LYS A 31 6.84 0.20 -11.81
C LYS A 31 6.08 0.28 -10.49
N SER A 32 4.98 1.02 -10.47
CA SER A 32 4.10 1.12 -9.30
C SER A 32 3.52 -0.25 -8.93
N SER A 33 3.04 -1.00 -9.92
CA SER A 33 2.49 -2.35 -9.70
C SER A 33 3.55 -3.34 -9.18
N GLU A 34 4.77 -3.32 -9.72
CA GLU A 34 5.89 -4.15 -9.25
C GLU A 34 6.22 -3.85 -7.77
N ILE A 35 6.31 -2.57 -7.41
CA ILE A 35 6.63 -2.13 -6.04
C ILE A 35 5.50 -2.51 -5.08
N ILE A 36 4.25 -2.26 -5.45
CA ILE A 36 3.08 -2.60 -4.62
C ILE A 36 3.00 -4.10 -4.40
N LYS A 37 3.25 -4.91 -5.44
CA LYS A 37 3.24 -6.37 -5.32
C LYS A 37 4.31 -6.87 -4.34
N GLU A 38 5.56 -6.42 -4.51
CA GLU A 38 6.66 -6.78 -3.59
C GLU A 38 6.37 -6.30 -2.16
N LEU A 39 5.70 -5.15 -2.04
CA LEU A 39 5.29 -4.63 -0.75
C LEU A 39 4.29 -5.54 -0.03
N LEU A 40 3.26 -5.97 -0.75
CA LEU A 40 2.23 -6.86 -0.23
C LEU A 40 2.81 -8.24 0.06
N GLU A 41 3.73 -8.75 -0.76
CA GLU A 41 4.44 -10.01 -0.52
C GLU A 41 5.39 -9.92 0.69
N SER A 42 6.01 -8.77 0.92
CA SER A 42 6.87 -8.54 2.10
C SER A 42 6.09 -8.42 3.41
N LYS A 43 4.77 -8.20 3.33
CA LYS A 43 3.88 -8.10 4.49
C LYS A 43 3.28 -9.45 4.80
N GLY A 44 3.62 -10.00 5.97
CA GLY A 44 2.84 -11.09 6.54
C GLY A 44 1.47 -10.56 6.97
N LEU A 45 0.40 -11.02 6.31
CA LEU A 45 -0.94 -10.91 6.88
C LEU A 45 -1.01 -11.84 8.09
N THR A 46 -1.54 -11.34 9.19
CA THR A 46 -1.73 -12.12 10.42
C THR A 46 -3.19 -12.57 10.52
N THR A 47 -3.42 -13.78 11.03
CA THR A 47 -4.75 -14.27 11.36
C THR A 47 -5.37 -13.45 12.49
N PRO A 48 -6.67 -13.10 12.42
CA PRO A 48 -7.31 -12.31 13.46
C PRO A 48 -7.36 -13.06 14.79
N ASN A 49 -7.11 -12.35 15.88
CA ASN A 49 -7.36 -12.79 17.25
C ASN A 49 -8.61 -12.09 17.80
N PHE A 50 -9.72 -12.81 17.89
CA PHE A 50 -11.00 -12.24 18.30
C PHE A 50 -11.09 -11.83 19.78
N GLU A 51 -10.11 -12.21 20.61
CA GLU A 51 -10.01 -11.76 22.01
C GLU A 51 -9.35 -10.38 22.15
N LYS A 52 -8.73 -9.88 21.07
CA LYS A 52 -8.07 -8.59 21.02
C LYS A 52 -8.91 -7.57 20.26
N LYS A 53 -8.72 -6.29 20.58
CA LYS A 53 -9.35 -5.20 19.85
C LYS A 53 -8.84 -5.13 18.42
N PHE A 54 -9.73 -4.78 17.51
CA PHE A 54 -9.38 -4.38 16.15
C PHE A 54 -9.15 -2.87 16.10
N ILE A 55 -8.18 -2.46 15.31
CA ILE A 55 -7.91 -1.07 14.95
C ILE A 55 -8.20 -0.94 13.46
N ILE A 56 -8.99 0.07 13.09
CA ILE A 56 -9.24 0.37 11.67
C ILE A 56 -8.67 1.74 11.36
N GLU A 57 -7.79 1.77 10.38
CA GLU A 57 -7.30 3.01 9.78
C GLU A 57 -7.93 3.16 8.42
N THR A 58 -8.51 4.32 8.15
CA THR A 58 -9.25 4.59 6.92
C THR A 58 -8.78 5.87 6.29
N ASP A 59 -8.74 5.90 4.97
CA ASP A 59 -8.54 7.12 4.18
C ASP A 59 -9.56 7.14 3.05
N ALA A 60 -10.18 8.30 2.81
CA ALA A 60 -11.26 8.46 1.86
C ALA A 60 -10.99 9.64 0.93
N SER A 61 -11.33 9.43 -0.33
CA SER A 61 -11.42 10.46 -1.37
C SER A 61 -12.87 10.64 -1.79
N GLU A 62 -13.14 11.59 -2.68
CA GLU A 62 -14.47 11.75 -3.29
C GLU A 62 -14.94 10.50 -4.07
N LYS A 63 -14.00 9.65 -4.52
CA LYS A 63 -14.30 8.47 -5.37
C LYS A 63 -14.39 7.18 -4.58
N ALA A 64 -13.51 6.99 -3.61
CA ALA A 64 -13.33 5.71 -2.93
C ALA A 64 -12.79 5.87 -1.50
N LEU A 65 -13.08 4.88 -0.68
CA LEU A 65 -12.56 4.65 0.67
C LEU A 65 -11.57 3.49 0.63
N GLY A 66 -10.41 3.66 1.25
CA GLY A 66 -9.48 2.59 1.61
C GLY A 66 -9.47 2.36 3.12
N PHE A 67 -9.17 1.13 3.53
CA PHE A 67 -8.94 0.81 4.94
C PHE A 67 -7.83 -0.23 5.14
N ILE A 68 -7.21 -0.16 6.32
CA ILE A 68 -6.32 -1.18 6.87
C ILE A 68 -6.93 -1.66 8.19
N LEU A 69 -7.13 -2.98 8.31
CA LEU A 69 -7.53 -3.64 9.55
C LEU A 69 -6.29 -4.16 10.26
N LEU A 70 -6.09 -3.70 11.49
CA LEU A 70 -4.92 -3.94 12.32
C LEU A 70 -5.30 -4.57 13.67
N GLN A 71 -4.34 -5.21 14.32
CA GLN A 71 -4.41 -5.57 15.74
C GLN A 71 -3.04 -5.36 16.40
N GLU A 72 -3.03 -4.86 17.63
CA GLU A 72 -1.79 -4.72 18.40
C GLU A 72 -1.31 -6.10 18.92
N GLU A 73 -0.07 -6.45 18.59
CA GLU A 73 0.61 -7.63 19.12
C GLU A 73 2.05 -7.26 19.50
N ASP A 74 2.40 -7.49 20.76
CA ASP A 74 3.70 -7.14 21.33
C ASP A 74 4.10 -5.67 21.11
N LYS A 75 3.13 -4.75 21.25
CA LYS A 75 3.26 -3.30 21.02
C LYS A 75 3.59 -2.93 19.56
N ILE A 76 3.31 -3.84 18.62
CA ILE A 76 3.47 -3.61 17.19
C ILE A 76 2.13 -3.92 16.50
N ASP A 77 1.66 -2.99 15.67
CA ASP A 77 0.47 -3.22 14.87
C ASP A 77 0.73 -4.26 13.78
N LYS A 78 -0.05 -5.35 13.82
CA LYS A 78 -0.07 -6.40 12.81
C LYS A 78 -1.22 -6.18 11.86
N ILE A 79 -0.99 -6.43 10.58
CA ILE A 79 -1.98 -6.23 9.54
C ILE A 79 -2.79 -7.51 9.38
N ILE A 80 -4.10 -7.40 9.57
CA ILE A 80 -5.05 -8.48 9.31
C ILE A 80 -5.52 -8.43 7.87
N LYS A 81 -5.88 -7.25 7.36
CA LYS A 81 -6.47 -7.10 6.03
C LYS A 81 -6.32 -5.68 5.48
N PHE A 82 -6.12 -5.59 4.16
CA PHE A 82 -6.37 -4.38 3.39
C PHE A 82 -7.73 -4.47 2.70
N GLY A 83 -8.40 -3.34 2.54
CA GLY A 83 -9.59 -3.28 1.71
C GLY A 83 -9.83 -1.90 1.15
N SER A 84 -10.69 -1.84 0.14
CA SER A 84 -11.16 -0.60 -0.45
C SER A 84 -12.58 -0.79 -0.99
N ARG A 85 -13.30 0.32 -1.14
CA ARG A 85 -14.64 0.36 -1.70
C ARG A 85 -14.88 1.69 -2.41
N MET A 86 -15.47 1.65 -3.60
CA MET A 86 -15.99 2.84 -4.26
C MET A 86 -17.18 3.42 -3.49
N LEU A 87 -17.25 4.76 -3.38
CA LEU A 87 -18.31 5.44 -2.62
C LEU A 87 -19.62 5.57 -3.42
N SER A 88 -19.53 5.59 -4.74
CA SER A 88 -20.66 5.59 -5.67
C SER A 88 -20.34 4.73 -6.90
N ASN A 89 -21.37 4.13 -7.50
CA ASN A 89 -21.29 3.58 -8.85
C ASN A 89 -21.83 4.67 -9.78
N GLU A 90 -20.97 5.33 -10.54
CA GLU A 90 -21.41 5.94 -11.81
C GLU A 90 -21.53 4.85 -12.88
#